data_AF-A0A7X5KQT3-F1
#
_entry.id   AF-A0A7X5KQT3-F1
#
_cell.length_a   1.000
_cell.length_b   1.000
_cell.length_c   1.000
_cell.angle_alpha   90.00
_cell.angle_beta   90.00
_cell.angle_gamma   90.00
#
_symmetry.space_group_name_H-M   'P 1'
#
loop_
_entity.id
_entity.type
_entity.pdbx_description
1 polymer ?
#
loop_
_entity_poly.entity_id
_entity_poly.type
_entity_poly.pdbx_seq_one_letter_code
_entity_poly.pdbx_strand_id
1 'polypeptide(L)'
;MTDKIYTIEEIQAKVQPIAEKYKLKKVSLFGSYARGEATENSDIDLYIVDSAESYKGIKCAVGAIYGDFEDALGKEIDIVDAGAIKQGWNKWYVRALFKNIKNDEVVLYDYRDDKRFERTGTYA
;
A
#
# COMPACT_ATOMS: atom_id res chain seq x y z
N MET A 1 -13.60 12.63 -12.83
CA MET A 1 -13.22 12.91 -11.43
C MET A 1 -14.34 12.38 -10.57
N THR A 2 -14.08 11.32 -9.81
CA THR A 2 -15.04 10.70 -8.91
C THR A 2 -14.89 11.31 -7.53
N ASP A 3 -15.90 12.04 -7.07
CA ASP A 3 -15.97 12.73 -5.76
C ASP A 3 -16.12 11.76 -4.57
N LYS A 4 -15.54 10.55 -4.69
CA LYS A 4 -15.68 9.48 -3.72
C LYS A 4 -14.49 9.46 -2.78
N ILE A 5 -14.74 9.78 -1.51
CA ILE A 5 -13.76 9.59 -0.43
C ILE A 5 -13.87 8.12 -0.03
N TYR A 6 -12.78 7.37 -0.21
CA TYR A 6 -12.71 5.98 0.25
C TYR A 6 -12.32 5.94 1.73
N THR A 7 -12.95 5.03 2.45
CA THR A 7 -12.50 4.64 3.78
C THR A 7 -11.26 3.74 3.69
N ILE A 8 -10.47 3.70 4.76
CA ILE A 8 -9.30 2.82 4.87
C ILE A 8 -9.70 1.35 4.60
N GLU A 9 -10.87 0.93 5.10
CA GLU A 9 -11.41 -0.42 4.91
C GLU A 9 -11.75 -0.72 3.45
N GLU A 10 -12.35 0.24 2.72
CA GLU A 10 -12.61 0.08 1.29
C GLU A 10 -11.33 0.00 0.47
N ILE A 11 -10.33 0.83 0.81
CA ILE A 11 -9.01 0.77 0.18
C ILE A 11 -8.39 -0.59 0.45
N GLN A 12 -8.38 -1.04 1.71
CA GLN A 12 -7.87 -2.36 2.10
C GLN A 12 -8.53 -3.49 1.32
N ALA A 13 -9.86 -3.52 1.25
CA ALA A 13 -10.61 -4.57 0.55
C ALA A 13 -10.30 -4.63 -0.95
N LYS A 14 -10.03 -3.49 -1.59
CA LYS A 14 -9.61 -3.43 -2.99
C LYS A 14 -8.13 -3.80 -3.18
N VAL A 15 -7.30 -3.40 -2.22
CA VAL A 15 -5.84 -3.53 -2.30
C VAL A 15 -5.37 -4.95 -1.98
N GLN A 16 -6.04 -5.63 -1.06
CA GLN A 16 -5.71 -6.98 -0.60
C GLN A 16 -5.60 -8.02 -1.73
N PRO A 17 -6.59 -8.22 -2.62
CA PRO A 17 -6.49 -9.23 -3.69
C PRO A 17 -5.34 -8.94 -4.67
N ILE A 18 -5.03 -7.66 -4.89
CA ILE A 18 -3.91 -7.23 -5.72
C ILE A 18 -2.59 -7.56 -5.00
N ALA A 19 -2.48 -7.21 -3.71
CA ALA A 19 -1.29 -7.51 -2.91
C ALA A 19 -0.96 -9.01 -2.87
N GLU A 20 -1.98 -9.86 -2.76
CA GLU A 20 -1.85 -11.32 -2.85
C GLU A 20 -1.42 -11.79 -4.24
N LYS A 21 -2.08 -11.29 -5.30
CA LYS A 21 -1.74 -11.59 -6.71
C LYS A 21 -0.27 -11.31 -7.02
N TYR A 22 0.27 -10.21 -6.49
CA TYR A 22 1.65 -9.79 -6.69
C TYR A 22 2.63 -10.31 -5.61
N LYS A 23 2.15 -11.10 -4.64
CA LYS A 23 2.95 -11.68 -3.55
C LYS A 23 3.77 -10.63 -2.78
N LEU A 24 3.13 -9.50 -2.49
CA LEU A 24 3.72 -8.44 -1.67
C LEU A 24 3.90 -8.95 -0.23
N LYS A 25 4.94 -8.48 0.47
CA LYS A 25 5.13 -8.81 1.90
C LYS A 25 4.27 -7.91 2.79
N LYS A 26 4.18 -6.62 2.46
CA LYS A 26 3.44 -5.64 3.24
C LYS A 26 2.93 -4.54 2.32
N VAL A 27 1.72 -4.06 2.61
CA VAL A 27 1.17 -2.83 2.04
C VAL A 27 0.69 -1.97 3.19
N SER A 28 1.20 -0.75 3.26
CA SER A 28 0.80 0.25 4.25
C SER A 28 0.30 1.50 3.55
N LEU A 29 -0.80 2.06 4.02
CA LEU A 29 -1.28 3.38 3.67
C LEU A 29 -0.56 4.42 4.54
N PHE A 30 -0.22 5.56 3.95
CA PHE A 30 0.28 6.72 4.69
C PHE A 30 -0.35 8.00 4.14
N GLY A 31 0.07 9.16 4.65
CA GLY A 31 -0.39 10.44 4.11
C GLY A 31 -1.80 10.84 4.56
N SER A 32 -2.51 11.56 3.69
CA SER A 32 -3.78 12.22 4.03
C SER A 32 -4.90 11.22 4.37
N TYR A 33 -4.97 10.08 3.67
CA TYR A 33 -5.97 9.04 3.93
C TYR A 33 -5.72 8.33 5.27
N ALA A 34 -4.46 8.12 5.64
CA ALA A 34 -4.13 7.52 6.93
C ALA A 34 -4.47 8.44 8.12
N ARG A 35 -4.39 9.77 7.92
CA ARG A 35 -4.79 10.77 8.93
C ARG A 35 -6.30 11.05 8.97
N GLY A 36 -7.07 10.53 8.00
CA GLY A 36 -8.50 10.85 7.85
C GLY A 36 -8.76 12.30 7.39
N GLU A 37 -7.74 12.98 6.87
CA GLU A 37 -7.83 14.35 6.34
C GLU A 37 -7.94 14.36 4.80
N ALA A 38 -8.06 13.18 4.17
CA ALA A 38 -8.17 13.06 2.73
C ALA A 38 -9.46 13.72 2.21
N THR A 39 -9.30 14.46 1.11
CA THR A 39 -10.39 15.08 0.37
C THR A 39 -10.66 14.30 -0.91
N GLU A 40 -11.74 14.66 -1.62
CA GLU A 40 -12.12 14.04 -2.90
C GLU A 40 -11.00 14.09 -3.97
N ASN A 41 -10.15 15.12 -3.94
CA ASN A 41 -9.02 15.31 -4.86
C ASN A 41 -7.68 14.82 -4.28
N SER A 42 -7.69 14.09 -3.17
CA SER A 42 -6.47 13.55 -2.58
C SER A 42 -6.08 12.22 -3.23
N ASP A 43 -4.79 12.10 -3.51
CA ASP A 43 -4.14 10.90 -4.02
C ASP A 43 -3.95 9.88 -2.89
N ILE A 44 -3.93 8.60 -3.24
CA ILE A 44 -3.79 7.51 -2.25
C ILE A 44 -2.32 7.10 -2.16
N ASP A 45 -1.66 7.51 -1.08
CA ASP A 45 -0.25 7.19 -0.80
C ASP A 45 -0.09 5.77 -0.21
N LEU A 46 0.48 4.86 -0.99
CA LEU A 46 0.70 3.46 -0.62
C LEU A 46 2.19 3.12 -0.57
N TYR A 47 2.62 2.56 0.56
CA TYR A 47 3.95 2.02 0.77
C TYR A 47 3.90 0.50 0.62
N ILE A 48 4.60 -0.03 -0.37
CA ILE A 48 4.67 -1.47 -0.63
C ILE A 48 6.05 -2.02 -0.29
N VAL A 49 6.05 -3.22 0.29
CA VAL A 49 7.25 -3.97 0.60
C VAL A 49 7.21 -5.27 -0.18
N ASP A 50 8.15 -5.40 -1.12
CA ASP A 50 8.39 -6.61 -1.87
C ASP A 50 9.08 -7.71 -1.02
N SER A 51 8.96 -8.96 -1.47
CA SER A 51 9.81 -10.04 -1.01
C SER A 51 11.12 -10.06 -1.82
N ALA A 52 12.28 -9.97 -1.17
CA ALA A 52 13.60 -9.99 -1.83
C ALA A 52 13.85 -11.12 -2.87
N GLU A 53 13.05 -12.20 -2.89
CA GLU A 53 13.07 -13.24 -3.95
C GLU A 53 12.43 -12.79 -5.27
N SER A 54 11.55 -11.78 -5.23
CA SER A 54 10.77 -11.26 -6.34
C SER A 54 11.49 -10.11 -7.09
N TYR A 55 12.66 -9.69 -6.59
CA TYR A 55 13.51 -8.62 -7.11
C TYR A 55 13.95 -8.77 -8.58
N LYS A 56 13.95 -9.99 -9.12
CA LYS A 56 14.28 -10.23 -10.53
C LYS A 56 13.12 -10.01 -11.51
N GLY A 57 11.87 -9.97 -11.04
CA GLY A 57 10.66 -9.79 -11.87
C GLY A 57 9.90 -8.48 -11.63
N ILE A 58 10.13 -7.79 -10.50
CA ILE A 58 9.25 -6.73 -10.02
C ILE A 58 9.43 -5.35 -10.64
N LYS A 59 10.58 -5.02 -11.25
CA LYS A 59 10.70 -3.72 -11.94
C LYS A 59 9.65 -3.53 -13.04
N CYS A 60 9.19 -4.61 -13.67
CA CYS A 60 8.07 -4.60 -14.61
C CYS A 60 6.70 -4.71 -13.92
N ALA A 61 6.65 -5.29 -12.72
CA ALA A 61 5.40 -5.52 -11.99
C ALA A 61 4.88 -4.26 -11.28
N VAL A 62 5.74 -3.34 -10.82
CA VAL A 62 5.29 -2.10 -10.14
C VAL A 62 4.35 -1.29 -11.03
N GLY A 63 4.63 -1.16 -12.33
CA GLY A 63 3.73 -0.48 -13.27
C GLY A 63 2.39 -1.20 -13.44
N ALA A 64 2.39 -2.54 -13.40
CA ALA A 64 1.16 -3.34 -13.47
C ALA A 64 0.34 -3.25 -12.17
N ILE A 65 1.02 -3.26 -11.01
CA ILE A 65 0.43 -3.04 -9.69
C ILE A 65 -0.23 -1.65 -9.64
N TYR A 66 0.48 -0.64 -10.14
CA TYR A 66 -0.03 0.73 -10.24
C TYR A 66 -1.32 0.78 -11.07
N GLY A 67 -1.31 0.19 -12.26
CA GLY A 67 -2.51 0.12 -13.11
C GLY A 67 -3.68 -0.61 -12.45
N ASP A 68 -3.43 -1.77 -11.82
CA ASP A 68 -4.47 -2.55 -11.12
C ASP A 68 -5.06 -1.77 -9.94
N PHE A 69 -4.24 -1.04 -9.18
CA PHE A 69 -4.74 -0.21 -8.07
C PHE A 69 -5.48 1.03 -8.55
N GLU A 70 -4.98 1.72 -9.58
CA GLU A 70 -5.62 2.90 -10.16
C GLU A 70 -6.97 2.52 -10.77
N ASP A 71 -7.07 1.38 -11.45
CA ASP A 71 -8.33 0.84 -11.99
C ASP A 71 -9.29 0.41 -10.86
N ALA A 72 -8.78 -0.27 -9.84
CA ALA A 72 -9.59 -0.70 -8.70
C ALA A 72 -10.14 0.48 -7.88
N LEU A 73 -9.34 1.53 -7.68
CA LEU A 73 -9.71 2.69 -6.87
C LEU A 73 -10.37 3.80 -7.71
N GLY A 74 -10.09 3.87 -9.02
CA GLY A 74 -10.54 4.93 -9.90
C GLY A 74 -9.98 6.31 -9.54
N LYS A 75 -8.80 6.35 -8.91
CA LYS A 75 -8.15 7.57 -8.40
C LYS A 75 -6.65 7.51 -8.61
N GLU A 76 -6.02 8.69 -8.67
CA GLU A 76 -4.58 8.81 -8.65
C GLU A 76 -4.03 8.22 -7.33
N ILE A 77 -2.99 7.41 -7.46
CA ILE A 77 -2.33 6.74 -6.36
C ILE A 77 -0.84 7.05 -6.43
N ASP A 78 -0.17 7.16 -5.29
CA ASP A 78 1.29 7.19 -5.25
C ASP A 78 1.79 5.88 -4.64
N ILE A 79 2.64 5.15 -5.35
CA ILE A 79 3.17 3.88 -4.88
C ILE A 79 4.65 4.03 -4.61
N VAL A 80 5.00 3.85 -3.34
CA VAL A 80 6.38 3.84 -2.90
C VAL A 80 6.85 2.43 -2.62
N ASP A 81 7.72 1.92 -3.50
CA ASP A 81 8.37 0.63 -3.32
C ASP A 81 9.61 0.75 -2.42
N ALA A 82 9.61 -0.04 -1.33
CA ALA A 82 10.74 -0.18 -0.42
C ALA A 82 12.03 -0.63 -1.15
N GLY A 83 11.90 -1.42 -2.22
CA GLY A 83 13.01 -1.88 -3.01
C GLY A 83 13.66 -0.77 -3.85
N ALA A 84 12.85 0.07 -4.49
CA ALA A 84 13.26 1.22 -5.27
C ALA A 84 13.99 2.26 -4.40
N ILE A 85 13.48 2.51 -3.18
CA ILE A 85 14.12 3.42 -2.22
C ILE A 85 15.56 3.00 -1.92
N LYS A 86 15.79 1.69 -1.69
CA LYS A 86 17.13 1.17 -1.38
C LYS A 86 18.14 1.32 -2.51
N GLN A 87 17.68 1.45 -3.76
CA GLN A 87 18.55 1.38 -4.95
C GLN A 87 19.02 2.74 -5.48
N GLY A 88 18.40 3.87 -5.11
CA GLY A 88 18.80 5.13 -5.73
C GLY A 88 18.18 6.43 -5.23
N TRP A 89 17.39 6.41 -4.15
CA TRP A 89 16.72 7.63 -3.68
C TRP A 89 17.64 8.48 -2.79
N ASN A 90 17.45 9.80 -2.84
CA ASN A 90 18.23 10.72 -2.01
C ASN A 90 17.96 10.46 -0.52
N LYS A 91 19.02 10.30 0.27
CA LYS A 91 18.95 10.01 1.72
C LYS A 91 18.07 10.99 2.50
N TRP A 92 18.06 12.26 2.13
CA TRP A 92 17.24 13.28 2.80
C TRP A 92 15.74 13.04 2.55
N TYR A 93 15.36 12.81 1.29
CA TYR A 93 13.98 12.54 0.92
C TYR A 93 13.48 11.26 1.59
N VAL A 94 14.28 10.19 1.51
CA VAL A 94 13.98 8.90 2.16
C VAL A 94 13.75 9.06 3.66
N ARG A 95 14.56 9.89 4.33
CA ARG A 95 14.41 10.15 5.77
C ARG A 95 13.13 10.91 6.10
N ALA A 96 12.75 11.89 5.28
CA ALA A 96 11.49 12.63 5.43
C ALA A 96 10.29 11.70 5.21
N LEU A 97 10.32 10.91 4.14
CA LEU A 97 9.30 9.92 3.82
C LEU A 97 9.11 8.92 4.97
N PHE A 98 10.19 8.27 5.44
CA PHE A 98 10.09 7.32 6.54
C PHE A 98 9.58 7.95 7.84
N LYS A 99 9.83 9.25 8.06
CA LYS A 99 9.27 9.96 9.21
C LYS A 99 7.75 10.12 9.09
N ASN A 100 7.27 10.49 7.91
CA ASN A 100 5.84 10.62 7.63
C ASN A 100 5.14 9.26 7.70
N ILE A 101 5.70 8.24 7.05
CA ILE A 101 5.19 6.87 7.13
C ILE A 101 5.15 6.44 8.59
N LYS A 102 6.25 6.55 9.36
CA LYS A 102 6.27 6.06 10.75
C LYS A 102 5.25 6.72 11.67
N ASN A 103 4.88 7.97 11.42
CA ASN A 103 3.89 8.67 12.24
C ASN A 103 2.46 8.26 11.89
N ASP A 104 2.19 8.06 10.60
CA ASP A 104 0.83 7.90 10.06
C ASP A 104 0.64 6.54 9.38
N GLU A 105 1.46 5.52 9.70
CA GLU A 105 1.39 4.22 9.03
C GLU A 105 0.12 3.48 9.40
N VAL A 106 -0.70 3.16 8.40
CA VAL A 106 -1.82 2.23 8.54
C VAL A 106 -1.53 1.00 7.70
N VAL A 107 -1.34 -0.14 8.35
CA VAL A 107 -1.07 -1.40 7.63
C VAL A 107 -2.36 -1.93 7.02
N LEU A 108 -2.42 -1.98 5.69
CA LEU A 108 -3.56 -2.54 4.96
C LEU A 108 -3.41 -4.04 4.73
N TYR A 109 -2.17 -4.50 4.54
CA TYR A 109 -1.88 -5.91 4.28
C TYR A 109 -0.50 -6.27 4.84
N ASP A 110 -0.40 -7.40 5.54
CA ASP A 110 0.87 -7.96 5.99
C ASP A 110 0.86 -9.49 5.81
N TYR A 111 1.66 -9.98 4.87
CA TYR A 111 1.79 -11.40 4.58
C TYR A 111 2.30 -12.22 5.79
N ARG A 112 2.95 -11.57 6.77
CA ARG A 112 3.36 -12.26 8.01
C ARG A 112 2.19 -12.49 8.97
N ASP A 113 1.10 -11.73 8.87
CA ASP A 113 -0.03 -11.80 9.80
C ASP A 113 -1.19 -12.67 9.30
N ASP A 114 -1.13 -13.20 8.08
CA ASP A 114 -2.16 -14.10 7.51
C ASP A 114 -2.38 -15.37 8.36
N LYS A 115 -1.40 -15.76 9.21
CA LYS A 115 -1.58 -16.85 10.19
C LYS A 115 -2.27 -16.46 11.51
N ARG A 116 -2.71 -15.22 11.70
CA ARG A 116 -3.42 -14.78 12.92
C ARG A 116 -4.92 -14.65 12.76
N PHE A 117 -5.46 -14.63 11.54
CA PHE A 117 -6.90 -14.48 11.31
C PHE A 117 -7.67 -15.80 11.10
N GLU A 118 -7.12 -16.94 11.56
CA GLU A 118 -7.88 -18.19 11.74
C GLU A 118 -8.23 -18.47 13.22
N ARG A 119 -8.50 -17.43 14.03
CA ARG A 119 -8.89 -17.66 15.43
C ARG A 119 -9.91 -16.69 16.02
N THR A 120 -10.98 -16.41 15.30
CA THR A 120 -12.25 -15.97 15.92
C THR A 120 -13.45 -16.58 15.19
N GLY A 121 -13.43 -17.91 15.05
CA GLY A 121 -14.58 -18.72 14.62
C GLY A 121 -15.02 -19.69 15.72
N THR A 122 -15.41 -19.19 16.88
CA THR A 122 -16.25 -19.96 17.82
C THR A 122 -17.36 -19.06 18.34
N TYR A 123 -18.45 -19.01 17.57
CA TYR A 123 -19.80 -18.76 18.08
C TYR A 123 -20.73 -19.72 17.34
N ALA A 124 -20.82 -20.94 17.89
CA ALA A 124 -21.99 -21.80 17.97
C ALA A 124 -21.61 -23.05 18.77
#